data_AF-A0A7J9WWL3-F1
#
_entry.id   AF-A0A7J9WWL3-F1
#
_cell.length_a   1.000
_cell.length_b   1.000
_cell.length_c   1.000
_cell.angle_alpha   90.00
_cell.angle_beta   90.00
_cell.angle_gamma   90.00
#
_symmetry.space_group_name_H-M   'P 1'
#
loop_
_entity.id
_entity.type
_entity.pdbx_description
1 polymer ?
#
loop_
_entity_poly.entity_id
_entity_poly.type
_entity_poly.pdbx_seq_one_letter_code
_entity_poly.pdbx_strand_id
1 'polypeptide(L)'
;MSETGLYALLIAAEEERSGIDLIIPDLAELIWGIVSFVIVFAVLNKFALPRIKEMIDKRSDVIQGNLQDAEASKTEAQGMLDEYKKQMADARAEANRVIEESRQQAEQVRKDIIARSEKDAESIVARAQEQIEAERARTVSELQGTISTMSIELAEKVVGRTIDAATQKELVDDYIRDVTTMSSNGGRSN
;
A
#
# COMPACT_ATOMS: atom_id res chain seq x y z
N MET A 1 -14.17 -84.23 96.51
CA MET A 1 -14.60 -84.77 95.21
C MET A 1 -15.98 -84.22 94.89
N SER A 2 -16.08 -83.10 94.16
CA SER A 2 -17.27 -82.76 93.34
C SER A 2 -17.16 -81.43 92.57
N GLU A 3 -16.03 -80.70 92.62
CA GLU A 3 -15.82 -79.54 91.72
C GLU A 3 -15.81 -79.95 90.24
N THR A 4 -15.51 -81.21 89.93
CA THR A 4 -15.61 -81.77 88.58
C THR A 4 -17.05 -81.89 88.06
N GLY A 5 -18.05 -81.95 88.95
CA GLY A 5 -19.46 -82.09 88.54
C GLY A 5 -20.06 -80.82 87.96
N LEU A 6 -19.61 -79.64 88.41
CA LEU A 6 -20.12 -78.35 87.92
C LEU A 6 -19.50 -78.00 86.55
N TYR A 7 -18.22 -78.29 86.35
CA TYR A 7 -17.58 -78.14 85.04
C TYR A 7 -18.12 -79.16 84.03
N ALA A 8 -18.45 -80.38 84.46
CA ALA A 8 -19.09 -81.38 83.60
C ALA A 8 -20.51 -80.95 83.17
N LEU A 9 -21.26 -80.25 84.01
CA LEU A 9 -22.59 -79.71 83.64
C LEU A 9 -22.48 -78.48 82.72
N LEU A 10 -21.45 -77.65 82.90
CA LEU A 10 -21.20 -76.50 82.01
C LEU A 10 -20.77 -76.96 80.60
N ILE A 11 -19.94 -78.00 80.53
CA ILE A 11 -19.52 -78.63 79.27
C ILE A 11 -20.68 -79.42 78.63
N ALA A 12 -21.51 -80.10 79.42
CA ALA A 12 -22.70 -80.82 78.91
C ALA A 12 -23.83 -79.89 78.46
N ALA A 13 -23.92 -78.65 78.97
CA ALA A 13 -24.84 -77.63 78.45
C ALA A 13 -24.36 -77.00 77.13
N GLU A 14 -23.11 -77.23 76.75
CA GLU A 14 -22.49 -76.73 75.51
C GLU A 14 -22.55 -77.77 74.37
N GLU A 15 -22.99 -79.00 74.67
CA GLU A 15 -22.87 -80.16 73.77
C GLU A 15 -24.21 -80.83 73.46
N GLU A 16 -25.16 -80.06 72.89
CA GLU A 16 -26.23 -80.65 72.05
C GLU A 16 -26.79 -79.69 70.98
N ARG A 17 -25.92 -78.92 70.31
CA ARG A 17 -26.25 -78.44 68.96
C ARG A 17 -25.84 -79.51 67.96
N SER A 18 -26.81 -80.29 67.51
CA SER A 18 -26.63 -81.28 66.46
C SER A 18 -25.85 -80.67 65.27
N GLY A 19 -24.95 -81.43 64.64
CA GLY A 19 -24.20 -80.94 63.47
C GLY A 19 -25.08 -80.49 62.28
N ILE A 20 -26.38 -80.75 62.34
CA ILE A 20 -27.41 -80.29 61.39
C ILE A 20 -27.92 -78.88 61.74
N ASP A 21 -28.03 -78.52 63.03
CA ASP A 21 -28.35 -77.16 63.49
C ASP A 21 -27.24 -76.13 63.22
N LEU A 22 -26.02 -76.59 62.93
CA LEU A 22 -24.91 -75.71 62.50
C LEU A 22 -24.98 -75.39 61.00
N ILE A 23 -25.62 -76.26 60.21
CA ILE A 23 -25.74 -76.12 58.74
C ILE A 23 -27.03 -75.39 58.37
N ILE A 24 -28.11 -75.57 59.15
CA ILE A 24 -29.38 -74.86 58.98
C ILE A 24 -29.42 -73.72 60.01
N PRO A 25 -29.14 -72.46 59.61
CA PRO A 25 -29.18 -71.34 60.53
C PRO A 25 -30.60 -71.15 61.08
N ASP A 26 -30.70 -70.67 62.31
CA ASP A 26 -31.97 -70.30 62.92
C ASP A 26 -32.70 -69.29 62.01
N LEU A 27 -34.00 -69.49 61.79
CA LEU A 27 -34.82 -68.67 60.89
C LEU A 27 -34.74 -67.18 61.27
N ALA A 28 -34.56 -66.88 62.56
CA ALA A 28 -34.36 -65.53 63.06
C ALA A 28 -33.03 -64.91 62.57
N GLU A 29 -31.92 -65.67 62.58
CA GLU A 29 -30.62 -65.20 62.10
C GLU A 29 -30.63 -64.96 60.60
N LEU A 30 -31.30 -65.82 59.83
CA LEU A 30 -31.49 -65.63 58.39
C LEU A 30 -32.30 -64.36 58.08
N ILE A 31 -33.38 -64.10 58.83
CA ILE A 31 -34.20 -62.88 58.67
C ILE A 31 -33.38 -61.63 58.97
N TRP A 32 -32.65 -61.58 60.09
CA TRP A 32 -31.79 -60.44 60.42
C TRP A 32 -30.61 -60.27 59.45
N GLY A 33 -30.07 -61.38 58.94
CA GLY A 33 -29.07 -61.38 57.86
C GLY A 33 -29.61 -60.75 56.59
N ILE A 34 -30.82 -61.15 56.15
CA ILE A 34 -31.48 -60.56 54.97
C ILE A 34 -31.79 -59.08 55.21
N VAL A 35 -32.31 -58.71 56.39
CA VAL A 35 -32.61 -57.31 56.72
C VAL A 35 -31.33 -56.45 56.69
N SER A 36 -30.23 -56.92 57.28
CA SER A 36 -28.95 -56.20 57.25
C SER A 36 -28.38 -56.09 55.82
N PHE A 37 -28.48 -57.14 55.02
CA PHE A 37 -28.11 -57.11 53.59
C PHE A 37 -28.95 -56.10 52.82
N VAL A 38 -30.26 -56.07 53.01
CA VAL A 38 -31.17 -55.12 52.35
C VAL A 38 -30.86 -53.68 52.78
N ILE A 39 -30.56 -53.43 54.05
CA ILE A 39 -30.17 -52.09 54.52
C ILE A 39 -28.88 -51.63 53.83
N VAL A 40 -27.84 -52.47 53.81
CA VAL A 40 -26.57 -52.14 53.12
C VAL A 40 -26.79 -51.96 51.63
N PHE A 41 -27.57 -52.83 50.99
CA PHE A 41 -27.92 -52.74 49.58
C PHE A 41 -28.67 -51.43 49.27
N ALA A 42 -29.63 -51.03 50.10
CA ALA A 42 -30.36 -49.79 49.95
C ALA A 42 -29.44 -48.57 50.07
N VAL A 43 -28.48 -48.60 51.00
CA VAL A 43 -27.45 -47.55 51.14
C VAL A 43 -26.53 -47.51 49.92
N LEU A 44 -26.04 -48.64 49.42
CA LEU A 44 -25.20 -48.70 48.23
C LEU A 44 -25.94 -48.24 46.97
N ASN A 45 -27.19 -48.68 46.79
CA ASN A 45 -28.04 -48.25 45.68
C ASN A 45 -28.27 -46.73 45.71
N LYS A 46 -28.48 -46.16 46.91
CA LYS A 46 -28.74 -44.72 47.08
C LYS A 46 -27.48 -43.85 47.01
N PHE A 47 -26.29 -44.34 47.39
CA PHE A 47 -25.07 -43.53 47.49
C PHE A 47 -23.98 -43.90 46.49
N ALA A 48 -23.70 -45.19 46.27
CA ALA A 48 -22.59 -45.64 45.42
C ALA A 48 -22.92 -45.54 43.93
N LEU A 49 -24.12 -45.99 43.51
CA LEU A 49 -24.55 -45.91 42.11
C LEU A 49 -24.61 -44.48 41.55
N PRO A 50 -25.20 -43.47 42.21
CA PRO A 50 -25.21 -42.12 41.67
C PRO A 50 -23.80 -41.53 41.57
N ARG A 51 -22.91 -41.78 42.55
CA ARG A 51 -21.51 -41.31 42.51
C ARG A 51 -20.73 -41.87 41.32
N ILE A 52 -20.96 -43.14 40.96
CA ILE A 52 -20.29 -43.78 39.81
C ILE A 52 -20.84 -43.22 38.50
N LYS A 53 -22.17 -43.07 38.38
CA LYS A 53 -22.80 -42.47 37.19
C LYS A 53 -22.30 -41.05 36.97
N GLU A 54 -22.30 -40.22 38.00
CA GLU A 54 -21.81 -38.83 37.95
C GLU A 54 -20.35 -38.76 37.46
N MET A 55 -19.48 -39.67 37.90
CA MET A 55 -18.10 -39.71 37.42
C MET A 55 -17.98 -40.11 35.94
N ILE A 56 -18.82 -41.04 35.47
CA ILE A 56 -18.83 -41.47 34.06
C ILE A 56 -19.38 -40.35 33.19
N ASP A 57 -20.49 -39.74 33.59
CA ASP A 57 -21.13 -38.63 32.88
C ASP A 57 -20.17 -37.44 32.80
N LYS A 58 -19.53 -37.06 33.92
CA LYS A 58 -18.52 -35.99 33.93
C LYS A 58 -17.35 -36.28 33.00
N ARG A 59 -16.87 -37.52 32.91
CA ARG A 59 -15.81 -37.89 31.95
C ARG A 59 -16.32 -37.79 30.51
N SER A 60 -17.54 -38.26 30.24
CA SER A 60 -18.16 -38.16 28.93
C SER A 60 -18.31 -36.71 28.49
N ASP A 61 -18.82 -35.85 29.37
CA ASP A 61 -19.02 -34.42 29.12
C ASP A 61 -17.70 -33.71 28.84
N VAL A 62 -16.64 -34.01 29.60
CA VAL A 62 -15.30 -33.44 29.36
C VAL A 62 -14.74 -33.90 28.01
N ILE A 63 -14.89 -35.17 27.66
CA ILE A 63 -14.40 -35.69 26.36
C ILE A 63 -15.18 -35.06 25.21
N GLN A 64 -16.51 -34.98 25.34
CA GLN A 64 -17.38 -34.40 24.32
C GLN A 64 -17.10 -32.89 24.16
N GLY A 65 -16.94 -32.17 25.26
CA GLY A 65 -16.55 -30.75 25.25
C GLY A 65 -15.20 -30.55 24.57
N ASN A 66 -14.17 -31.32 24.96
CA ASN A 66 -12.85 -31.22 24.34
C ASN A 66 -12.87 -31.54 22.83
N LEU A 67 -13.70 -32.50 22.40
CA LEU A 67 -13.84 -32.84 20.98
C LEU A 67 -14.53 -31.71 20.21
N GLN A 68 -15.59 -31.13 20.79
CA GLN A 68 -16.30 -30.00 20.20
C GLN A 68 -15.40 -28.75 20.11
N ASP A 69 -14.63 -28.46 21.15
CA ASP A 69 -13.66 -27.36 21.16
C ASP A 69 -12.55 -27.56 20.12
N ALA A 70 -12.05 -28.80 19.99
CA ALA A 70 -11.06 -29.14 18.97
C ALA A 70 -11.61 -28.99 17.54
N GLU A 71 -12.86 -29.40 17.31
CA GLU A 71 -13.52 -29.25 16.01
C GLU A 71 -13.85 -27.78 15.67
N ALA A 72 -14.29 -27.01 16.67
CA ALA A 72 -14.50 -25.58 16.54
C ALA A 72 -13.19 -24.85 16.23
N SER A 73 -12.12 -25.13 16.98
CA SER A 73 -10.80 -24.55 16.74
C SER A 73 -10.24 -24.92 15.37
N LYS A 74 -10.44 -26.16 14.92
CA LYS A 74 -10.03 -26.58 13.57
C LYS A 74 -10.80 -25.83 12.49
N THR A 75 -12.12 -25.67 12.66
CA THR A 75 -12.98 -24.94 11.72
C THR A 75 -12.59 -23.47 11.66
N GLU A 76 -12.35 -22.85 12.81
CA GLU A 76 -11.88 -21.47 12.90
C GLU A 76 -10.51 -21.29 12.24
N ALA A 77 -9.55 -22.16 12.52
CA ALA A 77 -8.23 -22.13 11.91
C ALA A 77 -8.29 -22.29 10.39
N GLN A 78 -9.17 -23.17 9.89
CA GLN A 78 -9.40 -23.33 8.46
C GLN A 78 -10.02 -22.07 7.84
N GLY A 79 -11.00 -21.46 8.51
CA GLY A 79 -11.61 -20.19 8.08
C GLY A 79 -10.59 -19.04 8.03
N MET A 80 -9.76 -18.91 9.07
CA MET A 80 -8.67 -17.93 9.09
C MET A 80 -7.64 -18.17 7.98
N LEU A 81 -7.30 -19.43 7.69
CA LEU A 81 -6.38 -19.77 6.62
C LEU A 81 -6.94 -19.39 5.25
N ASP A 82 -8.23 -19.63 5.01
CA ASP A 82 -8.87 -19.31 3.74
C ASP A 82 -9.03 -17.80 3.56
N GLU A 83 -9.38 -17.07 4.62
CA GLU A 83 -9.38 -15.61 4.60
C GLU A 83 -7.98 -15.04 4.38
N TYR A 84 -6.95 -15.59 5.03
CA TYR A 84 -5.56 -15.20 4.80
C TYR A 84 -5.12 -15.42 3.35
N LYS A 85 -5.47 -16.59 2.77
CA LYS A 85 -5.19 -16.88 1.35
C LYS A 85 -5.89 -15.90 0.42
N LYS A 86 -7.14 -15.54 0.73
CA LYS A 86 -7.91 -14.56 -0.03
C LYS A 86 -7.25 -13.19 0.03
N GLN A 87 -6.89 -12.72 1.23
CA GLN A 87 -6.17 -11.45 1.40
C GLN A 87 -4.82 -11.43 0.66
N MET A 88 -4.09 -12.54 0.66
CA MET A 88 -2.85 -12.66 -0.12
C MET A 88 -3.09 -12.62 -1.64
N ALA A 89 -4.18 -13.23 -2.12
CA ALA A 89 -4.55 -13.17 -3.53
C ALA A 89 -4.96 -11.75 -3.94
N ASP A 90 -5.79 -11.10 -3.12
CA ASP A 90 -6.26 -9.73 -3.34
C ASP A 90 -5.08 -8.74 -3.30
N ALA A 91 -4.18 -8.86 -2.33
CA ALA A 91 -2.98 -8.04 -2.24
C ALA A 91 -2.07 -8.19 -3.46
N ARG A 92 -1.92 -9.41 -4.01
CA ARG A 92 -1.16 -9.65 -5.24
C ARG A 92 -1.84 -9.05 -6.46
N ALA A 93 -3.16 -9.17 -6.57
CA ALA A 93 -3.93 -8.58 -7.64
C ALA A 93 -3.82 -7.04 -7.62
N GLU A 94 -3.94 -6.44 -6.44
CA GLU A 94 -3.80 -5.00 -6.24
C GLU A 94 -2.37 -4.52 -6.54
N ALA A 95 -1.34 -5.24 -6.09
CA ALA A 95 0.04 -4.92 -6.42
C ALA A 95 0.29 -4.92 -7.94
N ASN A 96 -0.24 -5.93 -8.65
CA ASN A 96 -0.15 -6.00 -10.11
C ASN A 96 -0.89 -4.83 -10.77
N ARG A 97 -2.08 -4.47 -10.27
CA ARG A 97 -2.85 -3.32 -10.76
C ARG A 97 -2.08 -2.01 -10.59
N VAL A 98 -1.50 -1.77 -9.41
CA VAL A 98 -0.69 -0.59 -9.13
C VAL A 98 0.54 -0.51 -10.03
N ILE A 99 1.22 -1.64 -10.27
CA ILE A 99 2.37 -1.69 -11.19
C ILE A 99 1.95 -1.34 -12.62
N GLU A 100 0.82 -1.88 -13.08
CA GLU A 100 0.31 -1.62 -14.43
C GLU A 100 -0.14 -0.17 -14.59
N GLU A 101 -0.89 0.37 -13.63
CA GLU A 101 -1.27 1.79 -13.61
C GLU A 101 -0.05 2.71 -13.59
N SER A 102 0.98 2.37 -12.80
CA SER A 102 2.23 3.13 -12.76
C SER A 102 2.98 3.09 -14.08
N ARG A 103 2.99 1.95 -14.78
CA ARG A 103 3.59 1.82 -16.12
C ARG A 103 2.85 2.67 -17.14
N GLN A 104 1.52 2.65 -17.13
CA GLN A 104 0.70 3.45 -18.04
C GLN A 104 0.90 4.95 -17.79
N GLN A 105 0.92 5.36 -16.52
CA GLN A 105 1.21 6.75 -16.15
C GLN A 105 2.62 7.17 -16.57
N ALA A 106 3.63 6.32 -16.33
CA ALA A 106 5.00 6.61 -16.75
C ALA A 106 5.13 6.76 -18.26
N GLU A 107 4.47 5.91 -19.05
CA GLU A 107 4.46 6.02 -20.50
C GLU A 107 3.73 7.28 -20.97
N GLN A 108 2.62 7.66 -20.32
CA GLN A 108 1.93 8.91 -20.63
C GLN A 108 2.80 10.12 -20.33
N VAL A 109 3.44 10.16 -19.16
CA VAL A 109 4.37 11.23 -18.78
C VAL A 109 5.54 11.30 -19.76
N ARG A 110 6.09 10.15 -20.17
CA ARG A 110 7.16 10.10 -21.17
C ARG A 110 6.70 10.71 -22.51
N LYS A 111 5.52 10.35 -23.00
CA LYS A 111 4.95 10.93 -24.23
C LYS A 111 4.73 12.43 -24.10
N ASP A 112 4.19 12.88 -22.98
CA ASP A 112 3.94 14.30 -22.73
C ASP A 112 5.24 15.10 -22.68
N ILE A 113 6.30 14.56 -22.05
CA ILE A 113 7.63 15.19 -22.01
C ILE A 113 8.22 15.28 -23.42
N ILE A 114 8.13 14.22 -24.23
CA ILE A 114 8.65 14.21 -25.61
C ILE A 114 7.89 15.26 -26.43
N ALA A 115 6.56 15.25 -26.40
CA ALA A 115 5.73 16.20 -27.16
C ALA A 115 5.99 17.66 -26.76
N ARG A 116 6.17 17.94 -25.45
CA ARG A 116 6.56 19.27 -24.98
C ARG A 116 7.96 19.65 -25.46
N SER A 117 8.92 18.73 -25.38
CA SER A 117 10.30 18.98 -25.81
C SER A 117 10.39 19.26 -27.31
N GLU A 118 9.63 18.53 -28.14
CA GLU A 118 9.53 18.79 -29.58
C GLU A 118 8.96 20.18 -29.85
N LYS A 119 7.86 20.54 -29.18
CA LYS A 119 7.25 21.87 -29.31
C LYS A 119 8.19 22.99 -28.86
N ASP A 120 8.91 22.79 -27.75
CA ASP A 120 9.88 23.76 -27.25
C ASP A 120 11.05 23.91 -28.22
N ALA A 121 11.54 22.81 -28.79
CA ALA A 121 12.60 22.82 -29.81
C ALA A 121 12.14 23.57 -31.07
N GLU A 122 10.94 23.32 -31.57
CA GLU A 122 10.35 24.07 -32.69
C GLU A 122 10.25 25.57 -32.38
N SER A 123 9.77 25.92 -31.17
CA SER A 123 9.69 27.32 -30.76
C SER A 123 11.06 27.98 -30.65
N ILE A 124 12.09 27.26 -30.20
CA ILE A 124 13.47 27.78 -30.12
C ILE A 124 14.00 28.03 -31.54
N VAL A 125 13.81 27.09 -32.47
CA VAL A 125 14.25 27.24 -33.86
C VAL A 125 13.55 28.41 -34.54
N ALA A 126 12.23 28.54 -34.37
CA ALA A 126 11.47 29.66 -34.92
C ALA A 126 11.98 31.02 -34.40
N ARG A 127 12.20 31.14 -33.08
CA ARG A 127 12.77 32.37 -32.48
C ARG A 127 14.19 32.64 -32.95
N ALA A 128 15.01 31.61 -33.13
CA ALA A 128 16.37 31.77 -33.64
C ALA A 128 16.36 32.27 -35.10
N GLN A 129 15.45 31.77 -35.93
CA GLN A 129 15.27 32.25 -37.31
C GLN A 129 14.83 33.72 -37.32
N GLU A 130 13.85 34.09 -36.52
CA GLU A 130 13.38 35.48 -36.40
C GLU A 130 14.51 36.42 -35.93
N GLN A 131 15.31 35.99 -34.94
CA GLN A 131 16.48 36.74 -34.49
C GLN A 131 17.54 36.89 -35.58
N ILE A 132 17.82 35.82 -36.34
CA ILE A 132 18.78 35.88 -37.46
C ILE A 132 18.30 36.83 -38.55
N GLU A 133 17.01 36.84 -38.86
CA GLU A 133 16.45 37.76 -39.85
C GLU A 133 16.53 39.21 -39.38
N ALA A 134 16.18 39.48 -38.12
CA ALA A 134 16.30 40.80 -37.52
C ALA A 134 17.76 41.28 -37.50
N GLU A 135 18.70 40.41 -37.11
CA GLU A 135 20.14 40.73 -37.06
C GLU A 135 20.71 40.98 -38.46
N ARG A 136 20.28 40.20 -39.47
CA ARG A 136 20.63 40.46 -40.88
C ARG A 136 20.14 41.82 -41.35
N ALA A 137 18.88 42.16 -41.09
CA ALA A 137 18.31 43.45 -41.48
C ALA A 137 19.08 44.61 -40.82
N ARG A 138 19.40 44.48 -39.53
CA ARG A 138 20.22 45.44 -38.80
C ARG A 138 21.63 45.56 -39.39
N THR A 139 22.31 44.45 -39.63
CA THR A 139 23.66 44.42 -40.22
C THR A 139 23.69 45.08 -41.59
N VAL A 140 22.68 44.81 -42.43
CA VAL A 140 22.56 45.45 -43.76
C VAL A 140 22.39 46.96 -43.63
N SER A 141 21.56 47.44 -42.70
CA SER A 141 21.40 48.87 -42.43
C SER A 141 22.69 49.53 -41.95
N GLU A 142 23.43 48.87 -41.04
CA GLU A 142 24.71 49.36 -40.52
C GLU A 142 25.79 49.41 -41.62
N LEU A 143 25.84 48.39 -42.50
CA LEU A 143 26.73 48.38 -43.66
C LEU A 143 26.40 49.50 -44.65
N GLN A 144 25.11 49.75 -44.94
CA GLN A 144 24.71 50.86 -45.82
C GLN A 144 25.12 52.22 -45.25
N GLY A 145 24.96 52.42 -43.93
CA GLY A 145 25.43 53.63 -43.25
C GLY A 145 26.94 53.79 -43.36
N THR A 146 27.70 52.71 -43.09
CA THR A 146 29.16 52.71 -43.17
C THR A 146 29.65 53.01 -44.59
N ILE A 147 29.06 52.38 -45.61
CA ILE A 147 29.40 52.62 -47.02
C ILE A 147 29.08 54.05 -47.43
N SER A 148 27.97 54.61 -46.96
CA SER A 148 27.59 56.00 -47.24
C SER A 148 28.62 56.97 -46.68
N THR A 149 29.06 56.78 -45.43
CA THR A 149 30.11 57.60 -44.80
C THR A 149 31.44 57.46 -45.55
N MET A 150 31.89 56.24 -45.88
CA MET A 150 33.12 56.02 -46.65
C MET A 150 33.06 56.66 -48.04
N SER A 151 31.88 56.67 -48.67
CA SER A 151 31.68 57.29 -49.99
C SER A 151 31.78 58.81 -49.91
N ILE A 152 31.24 59.43 -48.86
CA ILE A 152 31.36 60.86 -48.59
C ILE A 152 32.83 61.23 -48.33
N GLU A 153 33.52 60.50 -47.45
CA GLU A 153 34.95 60.72 -47.17
C GLU A 153 35.82 60.60 -48.44
N LEU A 154 35.52 59.62 -49.30
CA LEU A 154 36.21 59.46 -50.57
C LEU A 154 35.92 60.64 -51.52
N ALA A 155 34.65 61.07 -51.62
CA ALA A 155 34.26 62.21 -52.45
C ALA A 155 34.93 63.51 -51.97
N GLU A 156 34.94 63.78 -50.66
CA GLU A 156 35.66 64.92 -50.07
C GLU A 156 37.16 64.89 -50.42
N LYS A 157 37.79 63.72 -50.32
CA LYS A 157 39.22 63.57 -50.62
C LYS A 157 39.56 63.69 -52.11
N VAL A 158 38.64 63.29 -53.00
CA VAL A 158 38.78 63.47 -54.46
C VAL A 158 38.59 64.93 -54.82
N VAL A 159 37.49 65.56 -54.38
CA VAL A 159 37.21 66.98 -54.62
C VAL A 159 38.36 67.85 -54.07
N GLY A 160 38.80 67.62 -52.83
CA GLY A 160 39.92 68.34 -52.23
C GLY A 160 41.26 68.17 -52.98
N ARG A 161 41.41 67.13 -53.81
CA ARG A 161 42.58 66.92 -54.67
C ARG A 161 42.43 67.53 -56.07
N THR A 162 41.20 67.72 -56.57
CA THR A 162 40.93 68.22 -57.93
C THR A 162 40.63 69.72 -58.00
N ILE A 163 40.54 70.42 -56.86
CA ILE A 163 40.40 71.89 -56.86
C ILE A 163 41.75 72.54 -57.20
N ASP A 164 41.92 72.85 -58.49
CA ASP A 164 42.81 73.89 -59.01
C ASP A 164 42.16 75.28 -58.78
N ALA A 165 42.98 76.32 -58.63
CA ALA A 165 42.55 77.71 -58.58
C ALA A 165 41.65 78.11 -59.77
N ALA A 166 41.81 77.47 -60.93
CA ALA A 166 40.93 77.66 -62.09
C ALA A 166 39.50 77.15 -61.83
N THR A 167 39.35 75.92 -61.32
CA THR A 167 38.06 75.29 -61.00
C THR A 167 37.32 76.05 -59.90
N GLN A 168 38.05 76.60 -58.93
CA GLN A 168 37.46 77.38 -57.84
C GLN A 168 36.80 78.68 -58.34
N LYS A 169 37.36 79.32 -59.37
CA LYS A 169 36.79 80.51 -60.00
C LYS A 169 35.53 80.19 -60.79
N GLU A 170 35.54 79.08 -61.54
CA GLU A 170 34.39 78.62 -62.31
C GLU A 170 33.19 78.27 -61.41
N LEU A 171 33.43 77.56 -60.29
CA LEU A 171 32.39 77.24 -59.31
C LEU A 171 31.76 78.48 -58.65
N VAL A 172 32.55 79.54 -58.42
CA VAL A 172 32.05 80.82 -57.88
C VAL A 172 31.19 81.56 -58.91
N ASP A 173 31.62 81.59 -60.17
CA ASP A 173 30.87 82.24 -61.25
C ASP A 173 29.53 81.50 -61.51
N ASP A 174 29.51 80.18 -61.45
CA ASP A 174 28.28 79.38 -61.59
C ASP A 174 27.33 79.55 -60.38
N TYR A 175 27.84 79.60 -59.14
CA TYR A 175 27.01 79.90 -57.97
C TYR A 175 26.38 81.29 -58.04
N ILE A 176 27.14 82.31 -58.47
CA ILE A 176 26.61 83.67 -58.67
C ILE A 176 25.52 83.66 -59.74
N ARG A 177 25.69 82.90 -60.82
CA ARG A 177 24.70 82.74 -61.89
C ARG A 177 23.42 82.07 -61.38
N ASP A 178 23.52 80.99 -60.60
CA ASP A 178 22.36 80.21 -60.13
C ASP A 178 21.55 80.94 -59.03
N VAL A 179 22.23 81.68 -58.15
CA VAL A 179 21.56 82.57 -57.19
C VAL A 179 20.84 83.72 -57.91
N THR A 180 21.43 84.23 -59.00
CA THR A 180 20.82 85.29 -59.80
C THR A 180 19.59 84.76 -60.57
N THR A 181 19.63 83.54 -61.11
CA THR A 181 18.46 82.92 -61.78
C THR A 181 17.34 82.58 -60.79
N MET A 182 17.65 82.02 -59.62
CA MET A 182 16.65 81.79 -58.54
C MET A 182 16.01 83.10 -58.03
N SER A 183 16.81 84.14 -57.82
CA SER A 183 16.31 85.46 -57.39
C SER A 183 15.42 86.12 -58.46
N SER A 184 15.74 85.91 -59.74
CA SER A 184 14.92 86.41 -60.86
C SER A 184 13.58 85.68 -61.05
N ASN A 185 13.44 84.44 -60.55
CA ASN A 185 12.23 83.63 -60.70
C ASN A 185 11.23 83.79 -59.52
N GLY A 186 11.64 84.36 -58.39
CA GLY A 186 10.78 84.63 -57.23
C GLY A 186 9.95 85.93 -57.31
N GLY A 187 10.10 86.72 -58.38
CA GLY A 187 9.51 88.07 -58.50
C GLY A 187 8.23 88.18 -59.34
N ARG A 188 7.62 87.08 -59.79
CA ARG A 188 6.39 87.09 -60.62
C ARG A 188 5.28 86.31 -59.94
N SER A 189 4.66 86.92 -58.94
CA SER A 189 3.40 86.44 -58.35
C SER A 189 2.52 87.65 -58.04
N ASN A 190 1.97 88.26 -59.09
CA ASN A 190 0.63 88.82 -59.17
C ASN A 190 0.25 89.06 -60.64
#